data_AF-A0A3C0JMC2-F1
#
_entry.id   AF-A0A3C0JMC2-F1
#
_cell.length_a   1.000
_cell.length_b   1.000
_cell.length_c   1.000
_cell.angle_alpha   90.00
_cell.angle_beta   90.00
_cell.angle_gamma   90.00
#
_symmetry.space_group_name_H-M   'P 1'
#
loop_
_entity.id
_entity.type
_entity.pdbx_description
1 polymer ?
#
loop_
_entity_poly.entity_id
_entity_poly.type
_entity_poly.pdbx_seq_one_letter_code
_entity_poly.pdbx_strand_id
1 'polypeptide(L)'
;MSLEDSGGLYYRIGGSDRNHEAAKQVLSPIAPGIVTPVPIADWRLLPEGERVPVEPRFCTIALDGERSISVTPDNKVEIGISRNGPPVIQVDLVLEAAARLGLFDA
;
A
#
# COMPACT_ATOMS: atom_id res chain seq x y z
N MET A 1 0.81 -7.58 4.08
CA MET A 1 1.28 -8.24 2.87
C MET A 1 2.76 -8.50 3.07
N SER A 2 3.19 -9.75 2.97
CA SER A 2 4.60 -10.12 3.13
C SER A 2 5.37 -9.82 1.83
N LEU A 3 6.70 -9.85 1.89
CA LEU A 3 7.56 -9.82 0.69
C LEU A 3 7.30 -11.01 -0.26
N GLU A 4 6.62 -12.05 0.21
CA GLU A 4 6.31 -13.27 -0.53
C GLU A 4 4.96 -13.20 -1.25
N ASP A 5 4.10 -12.24 -0.92
CA ASP A 5 2.81 -12.07 -1.57
C ASP A 5 3.01 -11.66 -3.04
N SER A 6 2.30 -12.32 -3.95
CA SER A 6 2.46 -12.21 -5.41
C SER A 6 1.87 -10.93 -6.04
N GLY A 7 1.22 -10.06 -5.26
CA GLY A 7 0.71 -8.78 -5.71
C GLY A 7 0.44 -7.83 -4.56
N GLY A 8 -0.38 -6.81 -4.81
CA GLY A 8 -0.84 -5.89 -3.77
C GLY A 8 -2.35 -5.89 -3.66
N LEU A 9 -2.87 -4.94 -2.89
CA LEU A 9 -4.28 -4.79 -2.62
C LEU A 9 -4.77 -3.46 -3.21
N TYR A 10 -5.77 -3.55 -4.07
CA TYR A 10 -6.54 -2.39 -4.50
C TYR A 10 -7.91 -2.42 -3.82
N TYR A 11 -8.32 -1.32 -3.21
CA TYR A 11 -9.65 -1.17 -2.64
C TYR A 11 -10.14 0.27 -2.78
N ARG A 12 -11.46 0.42 -2.78
CA ARG A 12 -12.12 1.73 -2.81
C ARG A 12 -13.04 1.86 -1.61
N ILE A 13 -12.91 2.96 -0.88
CA ILE A 13 -13.78 3.31 0.24
C ILE A 13 -15.15 3.73 -0.31
N GLY A 14 -16.22 3.24 0.32
CA GLY A 14 -17.59 3.64 0.01
C GLY A 14 -17.91 5.05 0.54
N GLY A 15 -18.76 5.78 -0.17
CA GLY A 15 -19.24 7.09 0.30
C GLY A 15 -20.14 6.96 1.54
N SER A 16 -20.29 8.02 2.31
CA SER A 16 -21.12 8.03 3.53
C SER A 16 -22.63 7.99 3.27
N ASP A 17 -23.07 8.16 2.02
CA ASP A 17 -24.41 8.69 1.70
C ASP A 17 -25.46 7.65 1.26
N ARG A 18 -25.21 6.34 1.45
CA ARG A 18 -26.18 5.31 1.04
C ARG A 18 -26.34 4.23 2.09
N ASN A 19 -27.50 3.60 2.08
CA ASN A 19 -27.87 2.45 2.90
C ASN A 19 -26.81 1.32 2.72
N HIS A 20 -25.82 1.25 3.61
CA HIS A 20 -24.68 0.32 3.53
C HIS A 20 -24.94 -1.02 4.24
N GLU A 21 -26.19 -1.45 4.38
CA GLU A 21 -26.52 -2.71 5.08
C GLU A 21 -25.90 -3.96 4.44
N ALA A 22 -25.42 -3.88 3.19
CA ALA A 22 -24.77 -4.99 2.47
C ALA A 22 -23.28 -4.78 2.14
N ALA A 23 -22.66 -3.66 2.52
CA ALA A 23 -21.25 -3.42 2.19
C ALA A 23 -20.33 -3.99 3.27
N LYS A 24 -19.24 -4.65 2.88
CA LYS A 24 -18.19 -5.06 3.83
C LYS A 24 -17.66 -3.82 4.55
N GLN A 25 -17.64 -3.87 5.87
CA GLN A 25 -17.08 -2.81 6.71
C GLN A 25 -15.79 -3.30 7.38
N VAL A 26 -14.84 -2.39 7.54
CA VAL A 26 -13.60 -2.62 8.29
C VAL A 26 -13.45 -1.54 9.36
N LEU A 27 -12.94 -1.90 10.53
CA LEU A 27 -12.58 -0.90 11.54
C LEU A 27 -11.29 -0.20 11.12
N SER A 28 -11.29 1.13 11.12
CA SER A 28 -10.13 1.93 10.76
C SER A 28 -9.86 3.03 11.80
N PRO A 29 -8.61 3.20 12.24
CA PRO A 29 -8.20 4.32 13.07
C PRO A 29 -7.98 5.55 12.19
N ILE A 30 -8.98 6.42 12.09
CA ILE A 30 -8.95 7.59 11.20
C ILE A 30 -8.37 8.84 11.86
N ALA A 31 -8.34 8.88 13.19
CA ALA A 31 -7.78 9.98 13.98
C ALA A 31 -7.44 9.49 15.41
N PRO A 32 -6.63 10.25 16.18
CA PRO A 32 -6.36 9.92 17.58
C PRO A 32 -7.65 9.73 18.40
N GLY A 33 -7.80 8.54 19.00
CA GLY A 33 -8.98 8.18 19.80
C GLY A 33 -10.24 7.83 18.99
N ILE A 34 -10.17 7.80 17.65
CA ILE A 34 -11.32 7.52 16.78
C ILE A 34 -11.06 6.26 15.95
N VAL A 35 -11.79 5.20 16.28
CA VAL A 35 -11.85 3.95 15.50
C VAL A 35 -13.29 3.73 15.08
N THR A 36 -13.56 3.77 13.78
CA THR A 36 -14.92 3.69 13.25
C THR A 36 -15.02 2.67 12.11
N PRO A 37 -16.22 2.09 11.88
CA PRO A 37 -16.46 1.28 10.70
C PRO A 37 -16.39 2.13 9.43
N VAL A 38 -15.58 1.68 8.47
CA VAL A 38 -15.44 2.28 7.13
C VAL A 38 -15.97 1.30 6.09
N PRO A 39 -16.93 1.71 5.22
CA PRO A 39 -17.43 0.84 4.18
C PRO A 39 -16.41 0.67 3.05
N ILE A 40 -16.30 -0.55 2.53
CA ILE A 40 -15.51 -0.88 1.35
C ILE A 40 -16.47 -1.09 0.17
N ALA A 41 -16.36 -0.23 -0.85
CA ALA A 41 -17.19 -0.29 -2.05
C ALA A 41 -16.75 -1.41 -2.99
N ASP A 42 -15.45 -1.63 -3.10
CA ASP A 42 -14.87 -2.66 -3.96
C ASP A 42 -13.44 -2.99 -3.50
N TRP A 43 -12.98 -4.21 -3.74
CA TRP A 43 -11.61 -4.63 -3.47
C TRP A 43 -11.19 -5.80 -4.35
N ARG A 44 -9.91 -5.87 -4.68
CA ARG A 44 -9.29 -7.00 -5.39
C ARG A 44 -7.79 -7.02 -5.19
N LEU A 45 -7.18 -8.15 -5.50
CA LEU A 45 -5.73 -8.22 -5.68
C LEU A 45 -5.33 -7.41 -6.93
N LEU A 46 -4.23 -6.68 -6.79
CA LEU A 46 -3.57 -5.97 -7.87
C LEU A 46 -2.32 -6.77 -8.27
N PRO A 47 -2.33 -7.48 -9.40
CA PRO A 47 -1.17 -8.21 -9.88
C PRO A 47 -0.06 -7.26 -10.33
N GLU A 48 1.18 -7.77 -10.34
CA GLU A 48 2.31 -7.06 -10.92
C GLU A 48 2.12 -6.79 -12.41
N GLY A 49 2.58 -5.63 -12.88
CA GLY A 49 2.45 -5.20 -14.28
C GLY A 49 1.11 -4.55 -14.63
N GLU A 50 0.07 -4.72 -13.80
CA GLU A 50 -1.20 -4.02 -14.00
C GLU A 50 -1.08 -2.53 -13.60
N ARG A 51 -1.71 -1.67 -14.40
CA ARG A 51 -1.79 -0.22 -14.18
C ARG A 51 -3.24 0.21 -13.97
N VAL A 52 -3.52 0.80 -12.82
CA VAL A 52 -4.84 1.33 -12.46
C VAL A 52 -4.84 2.85 -12.69
N PRO A 53 -5.63 3.36 -13.65
CA PRO A 53 -5.71 4.80 -13.88
C PRO A 53 -6.43 5.48 -12.71
N VAL A 54 -5.94 6.67 -12.35
CA VAL A 54 -6.64 7.57 -11.42
C VAL A 54 -7.49 8.52 -12.25
N GLU A 55 -8.79 8.59 -11.93
CA GLU A 55 -9.71 9.52 -12.59
C GLU A 55 -9.20 10.97 -12.47
N PRO A 56 -9.18 11.75 -13.57
CA PRO A 56 -8.75 13.14 -13.56
C PRO A 56 -9.58 14.00 -12.61
N ARG A 57 -8.97 14.43 -11.50
CA ARG A 57 -9.60 15.29 -10.50
C ARG A 57 -8.56 16.03 -9.67
N PHE A 58 -8.99 17.05 -8.94
CA PHE A 58 -8.20 17.61 -7.85
C PHE A 58 -8.16 16.61 -6.70
N CYS A 59 -6.98 16.04 -6.41
CA CYS A 59 -6.81 15.14 -5.28
C CYS A 59 -5.37 15.09 -4.79
N THR A 60 -5.18 14.43 -3.65
CA THR A 60 -3.86 14.13 -3.10
C THR A 60 -3.60 12.62 -3.18
N ILE A 61 -2.43 12.24 -3.68
CA ILE A 61 -1.91 10.88 -3.59
C ILE A 61 -1.03 10.83 -2.35
N ALA A 62 -1.41 10.02 -1.37
CA ALA A 62 -0.59 9.74 -0.20
C ALA A 62 0.23 8.46 -0.43
N LEU A 63 1.52 8.52 -0.08
CA LEU A 63 2.48 7.43 -0.19
C LEU A 63 3.05 7.17 1.21
N ASP A 64 2.72 6.02 1.79
CA ASP A 64 3.22 5.55 3.09
C ASP A 64 2.91 6.47 4.29
N GLY A 65 1.98 7.43 4.13
CA GLY A 65 1.62 8.40 5.18
C GLY A 65 2.62 9.56 5.37
N GLU A 66 3.86 9.41 4.91
CA GLU A 66 4.90 10.45 5.02
C GLU A 66 4.97 11.37 3.81
N ARG A 67 4.68 10.84 2.62
CA ARG A 67 4.85 11.55 1.34
C ARG A 67 3.49 11.79 0.71
N SER A 68 3.33 12.95 0.08
CA SER A 68 2.11 13.27 -0.66
C SER A 68 2.38 14.05 -1.92
N ILE A 69 1.52 13.87 -2.93
CA ILE A 69 1.59 14.53 -4.24
C ILE A 69 0.22 15.14 -4.53
N SER A 70 0.18 16.43 -4.84
CA SER A 70 -1.04 17.10 -5.33
C SER A 70 -1.23 16.82 -6.82
N VAL A 71 -2.45 16.48 -7.20
CA VAL A 71 -2.83 16.11 -8.57
C VAL A 71 -3.92 17.04 -9.06
N THR A 72 -3.77 17.53 -10.29
CA THR A 72 -4.81 18.27 -11.01
C THR A 72 -5.42 17.40 -12.12
N PRO A 73 -6.59 17.78 -12.67
CA PRO A 73 -7.19 17.07 -13.80
C PRO A 73 -6.30 16.97 -15.05
N ASP A 74 -5.31 17.85 -15.20
CA ASP A 74 -4.37 17.82 -16.34
C ASP A 74 -3.27 16.75 -16.19
N ASN A 75 -3.15 16.15 -15.00
CA ASN A 75 -2.16 15.11 -14.75
C ASN A 75 -2.70 13.74 -15.14
N LYS A 76 -1.95 13.00 -15.96
CA LYS A 76 -2.19 11.59 -16.20
C LYS A 76 -1.51 10.76 -15.12
N VAL A 77 -2.29 10.10 -14.27
CA VAL A 77 -1.77 9.30 -13.15
C VAL A 77 -2.25 7.86 -13.21
N GLU A 78 -1.34 6.93 -12.97
CA GLU A 78 -1.57 5.49 -12.93
C GLU A 78 -0.85 4.89 -11.70
N ILE A 79 -1.52 3.97 -11.02
CA ILE A 79 -0.98 3.23 -9.88
C ILE A 79 -0.64 1.82 -10.35
N GLY A 80 0.53 1.31 -9.97
CA GLY A 80 0.94 -0.05 -10.28
C GLY A 80 1.96 -0.55 -9.29
N ILE A 81 2.18 -1.86 -9.30
CA ILE A 81 3.14 -2.53 -8.43
C ILE A 81 4.37 -2.89 -9.25
N SER A 82 5.53 -2.64 -8.66
CA SER A 82 6.84 -3.01 -9.18
C SER A 82 7.61 -3.77 -8.11
N ARG A 83 8.15 -4.95 -8.44
CA ARG A 83 9.06 -5.68 -7.55
C ARG A 83 10.52 -5.28 -7.69
N ASN A 84 10.83 -4.37 -8.59
CA ASN A 84 12.18 -3.82 -8.76
C ASN A 84 12.47 -2.74 -7.71
N GLY A 85 12.17 -3.04 -6.44
CA GLY A 85 12.52 -2.21 -5.30
C GLY A 85 14.00 -2.35 -4.93
N PRO A 86 14.49 -1.52 -4.00
CA PRO A 86 15.84 -1.67 -3.47
C PRO A 86 16.05 -3.09 -2.90
N PRO A 87 17.24 -3.68 -3.06
CA PRO A 87 17.52 -5.00 -2.49
C PRO A 87 17.36 -4.94 -0.96
N VAL A 88 16.60 -5.89 -0.40
CA VAL A 88 16.42 -6.04 1.04
C VAL A 88 17.39 -7.09 1.56
N ILE A 89 18.19 -6.72 2.55
CA ILE A 89 19.19 -7.61 3.15
C ILE A 89 18.53 -8.47 4.22
N GLN A 90 18.75 -9.78 4.16
CA GLN A 90 18.43 -10.72 5.22
C GLN A 90 19.51 -10.63 6.30
N VAL A 91 19.28 -9.80 7.32
CA VAL A 91 20.28 -9.47 8.33
C VAL A 91 20.84 -10.72 9.02
N ASP A 92 19.97 -11.64 9.43
CA ASP A 92 20.38 -12.87 10.12
C ASP A 92 21.31 -13.73 9.26
N LEU A 93 20.98 -13.91 7.98
CA LEU A 93 21.81 -14.66 7.03
C LEU A 93 23.17 -13.99 6.81
N VAL A 94 23.19 -12.65 6.74
CA VAL A 94 24.43 -11.89 6.58
C VAL A 94 25.32 -12.03 7.81
N LEU A 95 24.76 -11.89 9.01
CA LEU A 95 25.50 -12.03 10.26
C LEU A 95 26.05 -13.44 10.44
N GLU A 96 25.26 -14.47 10.15
CA GLU A 96 25.71 -15.86 10.20
C GLU A 96 26.86 -16.12 9.21
N ALA A 97 26.74 -15.63 7.98
CA ALA A 97 27.78 -15.75 6.97
C ALA A 97 29.08 -15.03 7.39
N ALA A 98 28.97 -13.82 7.94
CA ALA A 98 30.12 -13.05 8.40
C ALA A 98 30.83 -13.71 9.59
N ALA A 99 30.09 -14.31 10.53
CA ALA A 99 30.67 -15.06 11.65
C ALA A 99 31.41 -16.31 11.16
N ARG A 100 30.82 -17.07 10.24
CA ARG A 100 31.46 -18.25 9.65
C ARG A 100 32.73 -17.90 8.87
N LEU A 101 32.79 -16.71 8.27
CA LEU A 101 33.93 -16.23 7.51
C LEU A 101 35.00 -15.55 8.39
N GLY A 102 34.78 -15.43 9.71
CA GLY A 102 35.73 -14.77 10.62
C GLY A 102 35.85 -13.26 10.41
N LEU A 103 34.84 -12.61 9.81
CA LEU A 103 34.88 -11.18 9.47
C LEU A 103 34.67 -10.25 10.68
N PHE A 104 34.48 -10.81 11.88
CA PHE A 104 34.26 -10.07 13.12
C PHE A 104 35.48 -10.08 14.07
N ASP A 105 36.55 -10.80 13.71
CA ASP A 105 37.78 -10.88 14.50
C ASP A 105 38.75 -9.79 14.02
N ALA A 106 38.60 -8.58 14.56
CA ALA A 106 39.54 -7.45 14.40
C ALA A 106 40.47 -7.34 15.61
#